data_AF-A0A6B2DWP0-F1
#
_entry.id   AF-A0A6B2DWP0-F1
#
_cell.length_a   1.000
_cell.length_b   1.000
_cell.length_c   1.000
_cell.angle_alpha   90.00
_cell.angle_beta   90.00
_cell.angle_gamma   90.00
#
_symmetry.space_group_name_H-M   'P 1'
#
loop_
_entity.id
_entity.type
_entity.pdbx_description
1 polymer ?
#
loop_
_entity_poly.entity_id
_entity_poly.type
_entity_poly.pdbx_seq_one_letter_code
_entity_poly.pdbx_strand_id
1 'polypeptide(L)'
;AFLPGDFGDAEKSGAAEHALRRDFLQTTLAASGATPVAPEAAYVPKNPVTDAKSASQVVATAEADCASAWLAVVNHTDDAGLRTTALHALVAASRRGTPWRAEAGQKPAAIAMPGQNS
;
A
#
# COMPACT_ATOMS: atom_id res chain seq x y z
N ALA A 1 19.41 6.27 -2.30
CA ALA A 1 18.41 5.23 -2.58
C ALA A 1 18.70 4.62 -3.96
N PHE A 2 18.30 3.38 -4.23
CA PHE A 2 18.56 2.69 -5.50
C PHE A 2 17.64 3.14 -6.66
N LEU A 3 16.61 3.92 -6.35
CA LEU A 3 15.71 4.49 -7.35
C LEU A 3 16.34 5.77 -7.95
N PRO A 4 16.32 5.92 -9.29
CA PRO A 4 16.73 7.13 -9.97
C PRO A 4 15.93 8.38 -9.53
N GLY A 5 16.49 9.57 -9.76
CA GLY A 5 15.87 10.85 -9.37
C GLY A 5 14.48 11.09 -9.97
N ASP A 6 14.21 10.53 -11.14
CA ASP A 6 12.92 10.65 -11.84
C ASP A 6 11.75 10.00 -11.08
N PHE A 7 12.02 9.15 -10.08
CA PHE A 7 11.00 8.57 -9.20
C PHE A 7 10.63 9.44 -7.99
N GLY A 8 11.32 10.58 -7.79
CA GLY A 8 11.20 11.37 -6.57
C GLY A 8 9.78 11.86 -6.27
N ASP A 9 8.99 12.20 -7.28
CA ASP A 9 7.61 12.66 -7.08
C ASP A 9 6.66 11.50 -6.74
N ALA A 10 6.88 10.32 -7.32
CA ALA A 10 6.13 9.11 -6.99
C ALA A 10 6.42 8.66 -5.56
N GLU A 11 7.68 8.70 -5.13
CA GLU A 11 8.07 8.41 -3.74
C GLU A 11 7.45 9.39 -2.75
N LYS A 12 7.55 10.70 -3.00
CA LYS A 12 7.00 11.73 -2.11
C LYS A 12 5.48 11.62 -1.98
N SER A 13 4.77 11.50 -3.10
CA SER A 13 3.31 11.37 -3.07
C SER A 13 2.86 10.07 -2.40
N GLY A 14 3.55 8.95 -2.66
CA GLY A 14 3.30 7.69 -1.97
C GLY A 14 3.50 7.80 -0.46
N ALA A 15 4.62 8.38 -0.03
CA ALA A 15 4.92 8.57 1.40
C ALA A 15 3.89 9.45 2.10
N ALA A 16 3.47 10.57 1.48
CA ALA A 16 2.47 11.46 2.03
C ALA A 16 1.09 10.76 2.17
N GLU A 17 0.66 10.04 1.14
CA GLU A 17 -0.58 9.27 1.16
C GLU A 17 -0.59 8.18 2.24
N HIS A 18 0.53 7.46 2.41
CA HIS A 18 0.66 6.43 3.46
C HIS A 18 0.68 7.05 4.86
N ALA A 19 1.32 8.21 5.04
CA ALA A 19 1.30 8.94 6.31
C ALA A 19 -0.13 9.35 6.70
N LEU A 20 -0.88 9.95 5.78
CA LEU A 20 -2.28 10.33 6.03
C LEU A 20 -3.16 9.14 6.44
N ARG A 21 -2.95 7.98 5.79
CA ARG A 21 -3.69 6.76 6.13
C ARG A 21 -3.31 6.19 7.48
N ARG A 22 -2.03 6.22 7.83
CA ARG A 22 -1.56 5.79 9.14
C ARG A 22 -2.20 6.64 10.23
N ASP A 23 -2.20 7.96 10.07
CA ASP A 23 -2.73 8.88 11.07
C ASP A 23 -4.26 8.73 11.22
N PHE A 24 -4.97 8.50 10.09
CA PHE A 24 -6.38 8.11 10.10
C PHE A 24 -6.64 6.80 10.86
N LEU A 25 -5.84 5.75 10.61
CA LEU A 25 -5.98 4.46 11.30
C LEU A 25 -5.69 4.57 12.79
N GLN A 26 -4.65 5.32 13.19
CA GLN A 26 -4.33 5.57 14.60
C GLN A 26 -5.50 6.23 15.32
N THR A 27 -6.10 7.26 14.71
CA THR A 27 -7.27 7.96 15.25
C THR A 27 -8.47 7.02 15.37
N THR A 28 -8.75 6.25 14.31
CA THR A 28 -9.89 5.32 14.24
C THR A 28 -9.77 4.20 15.28
N LEU A 29 -8.59 3.60 15.44
CA LEU A 29 -8.32 2.55 16.42
C LEU A 29 -8.41 3.09 17.86
N ALA A 30 -7.85 4.27 18.13
CA ALA A 30 -7.95 4.88 19.45
C ALA A 30 -9.41 5.18 19.81
N ALA A 31 -10.21 5.68 18.85
CA ALA A 31 -11.64 5.96 19.05
C ALA A 31 -12.46 4.68 19.31
N SER A 32 -12.03 3.52 18.80
CA SER A 32 -12.67 2.23 19.09
C SER A 32 -12.19 1.57 20.39
N GLY A 33 -11.31 2.24 21.14
CA GLY A 33 -10.71 1.70 22.37
C GLY A 33 -9.58 0.69 22.13
N ALA A 34 -9.18 0.47 20.87
CA ALA A 34 -8.03 -0.35 20.53
C ALA A 34 -6.73 0.45 20.68
N THR A 35 -5.62 -0.24 20.95
CA THR A 35 -4.29 0.38 20.96
C THR A 35 -3.62 0.19 19.60
N PRO A 36 -3.28 1.27 18.87
CA PRO A 36 -2.56 1.16 17.60
C PRO A 36 -1.20 0.48 17.79
N VAL A 37 -0.81 -0.38 16.84
CA VAL A 37 0.51 -1.00 16.83
C VAL A 37 1.56 0.03 16.42
N ALA A 38 2.59 0.18 17.25
CA ALA A 38 3.72 1.05 16.94
C ALA A 38 4.58 0.45 15.80
N PRO A 39 5.18 1.28 14.93
CA PRO A 39 6.10 0.79 13.91
C PRO A 39 7.36 0.20 14.55
N GLU A 40 7.89 -0.86 13.94
CA GLU A 40 9.20 -1.41 14.30
C GLU A 40 10.31 -0.45 13.88
N ALA A 41 11.47 -0.54 14.54
CA ALA A 41 12.63 0.29 14.24
C ALA A 41 13.20 0.05 12.83
N ALA A 42 13.04 -1.18 12.30
CA ALA A 42 13.44 -1.54 10.94
C ALA A 42 12.62 -2.72 10.42
N TYR A 43 12.26 -2.67 9.14
CA TYR A 43 11.66 -3.79 8.42
C TYR A 43 12.64 -4.28 7.37
N VAL A 44 12.90 -5.60 7.35
CA VAL A 44 13.82 -6.22 6.39
C VAL A 44 13.02 -6.68 5.17
N PRO A 45 13.31 -6.17 3.96
CA PRO A 45 12.71 -6.69 2.75
C PRO A 45 13.06 -8.16 2.55
N LYS A 46 12.11 -8.96 2.03
CA LYS A 46 12.30 -10.40 1.82
C LYS A 46 13.50 -10.73 0.92
N ASN A 47 13.77 -9.88 -0.07
CA ASN A 47 14.90 -10.01 -0.99
C ASN A 47 15.84 -8.80 -0.83
N PRO A 48 17.16 -8.96 -0.99
CA PRO A 48 18.09 -7.84 -1.01
C PRO A 48 17.71 -6.79 -2.07
N VAL A 49 17.88 -5.52 -1.72
CA VAL A 49 17.72 -4.40 -2.66
C VAL A 49 19.11 -3.99 -3.12
N THR A 50 19.41 -4.24 -4.39
CA THR A 50 20.75 -4.04 -4.97
C THR A 50 20.76 -3.10 -6.18
N ASP A 51 19.59 -2.78 -6.72
CA ASP A 51 19.41 -1.96 -7.92
C ASP A 51 17.99 -1.37 -7.98
N ALA A 52 17.73 -0.53 -9.00
CA ALA A 52 16.43 0.10 -9.19
C ALA A 52 15.30 -0.92 -9.36
N LYS A 53 15.55 -2.06 -10.03
CA LYS A 53 14.56 -3.10 -10.28
C LYS A 53 14.11 -3.78 -8.99
N SER A 54 15.06 -4.18 -8.16
CA SER A 54 14.81 -4.78 -6.83
C SER A 54 14.18 -3.77 -5.88
N ALA A 55 14.49 -2.48 -5.99
CA ALA A 55 13.81 -1.42 -5.24
C ALA A 55 12.34 -1.28 -5.66
N SER A 56 12.07 -1.17 -6.97
CA SER A 56 10.71 -1.14 -7.52
C SER A 56 9.90 -2.38 -7.15
N GLN A 57 10.54 -3.55 -7.09
CA GLN A 57 9.92 -4.78 -6.63
C GLN A 57 9.48 -4.70 -5.16
N VAL A 58 10.30 -4.13 -4.27
CA VAL A 58 9.92 -3.92 -2.87
C VAL A 58 8.72 -2.98 -2.75
N VAL A 59 8.72 -1.87 -3.50
CA VAL A 59 7.58 -0.93 -3.49
C VAL A 59 6.31 -1.60 -4.05
N ALA A 60 6.44 -2.36 -5.13
CA ALA A 60 5.33 -3.11 -5.71
C ALA A 60 4.74 -4.15 -4.73
N THR A 61 5.59 -4.85 -3.97
CA THR A 61 5.16 -5.78 -2.91
C THR A 61 4.46 -5.03 -1.79
N ALA A 62 5.02 -3.92 -1.29
CA ALA A 62 4.40 -3.14 -0.23
C ALA A 62 3.01 -2.60 -0.61
N GLU A 63 2.82 -2.13 -1.85
CA GLU A 63 1.51 -1.67 -2.33
C GLU A 63 0.51 -2.84 -2.50
N ALA A 64 0.98 -4.04 -2.87
CA ALA A 64 0.13 -5.24 -2.96
C ALA A 64 -0.31 -5.74 -1.57
N ASP A 65 0.58 -5.70 -0.58
CA ASP A 65 0.28 -6.05 0.80
C ASP A 65 -0.71 -5.03 1.40
N CYS A 66 -0.50 -3.73 1.13
CA CYS A 66 -1.45 -2.68 1.51
C CYS A 66 -2.83 -2.91 0.89
N ALA A 67 -2.90 -3.19 -0.40
CA ALA A 67 -4.17 -3.49 -1.08
C ALA A 67 -4.88 -4.68 -0.43
N SER A 68 -4.15 -5.76 -0.13
CA SER A 68 -4.70 -6.96 0.51
C SER A 68 -5.20 -6.67 1.92
N ALA A 69 -4.49 -5.86 2.70
CA ALA A 69 -4.92 -5.43 4.03
C ALA A 69 -6.22 -4.59 3.98
N TRP A 70 -6.33 -3.65 3.02
CA TRP A 70 -7.55 -2.86 2.87
C TRP A 70 -8.74 -3.68 2.36
N LEU A 71 -8.51 -4.66 1.50
CA LEU A 71 -9.55 -5.61 1.10
C LEU A 71 -10.09 -6.40 2.29
N ALA A 72 -9.23 -6.82 3.21
CA ALA A 72 -9.67 -7.47 4.44
C ALA A 72 -10.59 -6.55 5.26
N VAL A 73 -10.26 -5.26 5.40
CA VAL A 73 -11.15 -4.29 6.06
C VAL A 73 -12.50 -4.18 5.33
N VAL A 74 -12.49 -4.08 3.99
CA VAL A 74 -13.73 -4.03 3.18
C VAL A 74 -14.62 -5.25 3.43
N ASN A 75 -14.02 -6.44 3.59
CA ASN A 75 -14.76 -7.69 3.77
C ASN A 75 -15.27 -7.91 5.20
N HIS A 76 -14.62 -7.31 6.20
CA HIS A 76 -14.87 -7.62 7.61
C HIS A 76 -15.50 -6.49 8.42
N THR A 77 -15.48 -5.25 7.93
CA THR A 77 -16.17 -4.14 8.62
C THR A 77 -17.68 -4.24 8.46
N ASP A 78 -18.44 -3.80 9.47
CA ASP A 78 -19.88 -3.52 9.36
C ASP A 78 -20.17 -2.01 9.20
N ASP A 79 -19.18 -1.16 9.52
CA ASP A 79 -19.29 0.28 9.36
C ASP A 79 -19.16 0.69 7.88
N ALA A 80 -20.20 1.35 7.36
CA ALA A 80 -20.27 1.77 5.95
C ALA A 80 -19.25 2.87 5.61
N GLY A 81 -18.99 3.82 6.51
CA GLY A 81 -18.01 4.89 6.30
C GLY A 81 -16.59 4.34 6.24
N LEU A 82 -16.24 3.44 7.17
CA LEU A 82 -14.97 2.72 7.17
C LEU A 82 -14.82 1.85 5.93
N ARG A 83 -15.90 1.19 5.47
CA ARG A 83 -15.90 0.42 4.22
C ARG A 83 -15.57 1.29 3.01
N THR A 84 -16.18 2.47 2.90
CA THR A 84 -15.89 3.43 1.82
C THR A 84 -14.43 3.90 1.87
N THR A 85 -13.93 4.26 3.05
CA THR A 85 -12.53 4.65 3.22
C THR A 85 -11.57 3.52 2.84
N ALA A 86 -11.85 2.29 3.27
CA ALA A 86 -11.07 1.12 2.94
C ALA A 86 -11.07 0.82 1.43
N LEU A 87 -12.21 1.00 0.75
CA LEU A 87 -12.30 0.86 -0.70
C LEU A 87 -11.45 1.91 -1.44
N HIS A 88 -11.53 3.18 -1.04
CA HIS A 88 -10.66 4.22 -1.61
C HIS A 88 -9.18 3.90 -1.37
N ALA A 89 -8.85 3.39 -0.19
CA ALA A 89 -7.48 3.03 0.14
C ALA A 89 -6.96 1.86 -0.70
N LEU A 90 -7.77 0.81 -0.87
CA LEU A 90 -7.52 -0.33 -1.75
C LEU A 90 -7.27 0.12 -3.20
N VAL A 91 -8.15 0.97 -3.75
CA VAL A 91 -8.04 1.47 -5.13
C VAL A 91 -6.74 2.25 -5.33
N ALA A 92 -6.40 3.16 -4.42
CA ALA A 92 -5.20 3.97 -4.58
C ALA A 92 -3.91 3.16 -4.40
N ALA A 93 -3.86 2.17 -3.49
CA ALA A 93 -2.72 1.26 -3.37
C ALA A 93 -2.56 0.41 -4.65
N SER A 94 -3.66 -0.12 -5.17
CA SER A 94 -3.67 -0.91 -6.41
C SER A 94 -3.16 -0.12 -7.62
N ARG A 95 -3.61 1.14 -7.74
CA ARG A 95 -3.18 2.07 -8.81
C ARG A 95 -1.71 2.46 -8.69
N ARG A 96 -1.23 2.79 -7.49
CA ARG A 96 0.19 3.11 -7.27
C ARG A 96 1.10 1.93 -7.54
N GLY A 97 0.69 0.70 -7.18
CA GLY A 97 1.50 -0.49 -7.42
C GLY A 97 1.74 -0.81 -8.90
N THR A 98 0.86 -0.38 -9.81
CA THR A 98 0.94 -0.71 -11.25
C THR A 98 2.23 -0.22 -11.93
N PRO A 99 2.60 1.08 -11.86
CA PRO A 99 3.87 1.55 -12.43
C PRO A 99 5.08 0.87 -11.79
N TRP A 100 5.07 0.61 -10.48
CA TRP A 100 6.16 -0.10 -9.80
C TRP A 100 6.32 -1.55 -10.28
N ARG A 101 5.22 -2.26 -10.55
CA ARG A 101 5.24 -3.60 -11.15
C ARG A 101 5.79 -3.56 -12.57
N ALA A 102 5.43 -2.57 -13.36
CA ALA A 102 5.96 -2.38 -14.71
C ALA A 102 7.48 -2.16 -14.68
N GLU A 103 7.96 -1.28 -13.80
CA GLU A 103 9.39 -1.00 -13.60
C GLU A 103 10.16 -2.22 -13.08
N ALA A 104 9.54 -3.01 -12.19
CA ALA A 104 10.10 -4.27 -11.72
C ALA A 104 10.07 -5.39 -12.77
N GLY A 105 9.42 -5.18 -13.92
CA GLY A 105 9.23 -6.19 -14.97
C GLY A 105 8.26 -7.31 -14.60
N GLN A 106 7.36 -7.08 -13.64
CA GLN A 106 6.35 -8.04 -13.19
C GLN A 106 5.13 -8.08 -14.09
N LYS A 107 4.56 -9.27 -14.30
CA LYS A 107 3.34 -9.48 -15.11
C LYS A 107 2.30 -10.31 -14.33
N PRO A 108 1.00 -9.95 -14.39
CA PRO A 108 0.47 -8.74 -15.01
C PRO A 108 0.81 -7.49 -14.18
N ALA A 109 1.13 -6.37 -14.84
CA ALA A 109 1.42 -5.12 -14.15
C ALA A 109 0.17 -4.49 -13.51
N ALA A 110 -1.00 -4.70 -14.12
CA ALA A 110 -2.30 -4.37 -13.53
C ALA A 110 -2.95 -5.66 -13.02
N ILE A 111 -3.20 -5.72 -11.72
CA ILE A 111 -3.93 -6.83 -11.10
C ILE A 111 -5.42 -6.45 -11.14
N ALA A 112 -6.27 -7.38 -11.59
CA ALA A 112 -7.71 -7.17 -11.61
C ALA A 112 -8.22 -6.91 -10.17
N MET A 113 -9.09 -5.93 -10.01
CA MET A 113 -9.64 -5.65 -8.69
C MET A 113 -10.60 -6.76 -8.27
N PRO A 114 -10.56 -7.20 -7.00
CA PRO A 114 -11.56 -8.10 -6.44
C PRO A 114 -12.97 -7.52 -6.66
N GLY A 115 -13.88 -8.32 -7.21
CA GLY A 115 -15.26 -7.92 -7.54
C GLY A 115 -15.53 -7.64 -9.02
N GLN A 116 -14.50 -7.50 -9.86
CA GLN A 116 -14.68 -7.30 -11.32
C GLN A 116 -14.93 -8.58 -12.12
N ASN A 117 -14.82 -9.75 -11.49
CA ASN A 117 -15.05 -11.06 -12.09
C ASN A 117 -16.35 -11.73 -11.57
N SER A 118 -17.31 -10.93 -11.09
CA SER A 118 -18.62 -11.43 -10.62
C SER A 118 -19.63 -11.46 -11.76
#